data_AF-A0AAV6PUC1-F1
#
_entry.id   AF-A0AAV6PUC1-F1
#
_cell.length_a   1.000
_cell.length_b   1.000
_cell.length_c   1.000
_cell.angle_alpha   90.00
_cell.angle_beta   90.00
_cell.angle_gamma   90.00
#
_symmetry.space_group_name_H-M   'P 1'
#
loop_
_entity.id
_entity.type
_entity.pdbx_description
1 polymer ?
#
loop_
_entity_poly.entity_id
_entity_poly.type
_entity_poly.pdbx_seq_one_letter_code
_entity_poly.pdbx_strand_id
1 'polypeptide(L)'
;MGRARVAPLKNITIPIMELTAAMLSVKVDKMLRAELQLLLENSDFWTDSQAVIKYIANEHTQFHTFIANRVSTIRDNTNVSQWKYVETKLNPADDASRGLSAGRFVDGKSP
;
A
#
# COMPACT_ATOMS: atom_id res chain seq x y z
N MET A 1 -17.95 -37.22 -12.01
CA MET A 1 -16.86 -36.98 -11.03
C MET A 1 -16.38 -35.54 -11.19
N GLY A 2 -16.90 -34.61 -10.39
CA GLY A 2 -16.59 -33.19 -10.48
C GLY A 2 -15.22 -32.88 -9.89
N ARG A 3 -14.31 -32.29 -10.68
CA ARG A 3 -13.04 -31.77 -10.18
C ARG A 3 -13.28 -30.34 -9.68
N ALA A 4 -13.67 -30.20 -8.42
CA ALA A 4 -13.53 -28.93 -7.71
C ALA A 4 -12.02 -28.68 -7.51
N ARG A 5 -11.40 -27.91 -8.42
CA ARG A 5 -10.10 -27.29 -8.16
C ARG A 5 -10.34 -26.17 -7.14
N VAL A 6 -10.39 -26.53 -5.86
CA VAL A 6 -10.19 -25.52 -4.81
C VAL A 6 -8.73 -25.11 -4.92
N ALA A 7 -8.49 -23.94 -5.50
CA ALA A 7 -7.15 -23.38 -5.59
C ALA A 7 -6.57 -23.25 -4.17
N PRO A 8 -5.30 -23.62 -3.95
CA PRO A 8 -4.66 -23.28 -2.69
C PRO A 8 -4.68 -21.76 -2.58
N LEU A 9 -5.36 -21.24 -1.54
CA LEU A 9 -5.21 -19.85 -1.13
C LEU A 9 -3.73 -19.65 -0.84
N LYS A 10 -2.98 -19.05 -1.78
CA LYS A 10 -1.56 -18.76 -1.58
C LYS A 10 -1.43 -18.00 -0.28
N ASN A 11 -0.64 -18.51 0.66
CA ASN A 11 -0.34 -17.82 1.91
C ASN A 11 0.34 -16.48 1.56
N ILE A 12 -0.42 -15.39 1.61
CA ILE A 12 0.11 -14.04 1.42
C ILE A 12 0.76 -13.64 2.75
N THR A 13 2.05 -13.35 2.73
CA THR A 13 2.76 -12.86 3.93
C THR A 13 2.47 -11.38 4.16
N ILE A 14 2.64 -10.91 5.40
CA ILE A 14 2.45 -9.49 5.76
C ILE A 14 3.22 -8.54 4.83
N PRO A 15 4.51 -8.74 4.53
CA PRO A 15 5.24 -7.86 3.61
C PRO A 15 4.65 -7.79 2.19
N ILE A 16 4.04 -8.88 1.72
CA ILE A 16 3.39 -8.93 0.41
C ILE A 16 2.06 -8.15 0.43
N MET A 17 1.31 -8.22 1.54
CA MET A 17 0.08 -7.42 1.70
C MET A 17 0.41 -5.94 1.73
N GLU A 18 1.40 -5.52 2.52
CA GLU A 18 1.87 -4.14 2.61
C GLU A 18 2.34 -3.61 1.25
N LEU A 19 3.13 -4.39 0.51
CA LEU A 19 3.57 -4.02 -0.84
C LEU A 19 2.41 -3.94 -1.84
N THR A 20 1.37 -4.76 -1.65
CA THR A 20 0.15 -4.70 -2.48
C THR A 20 -0.65 -3.44 -2.18
N ALA A 21 -0.76 -3.05 -0.91
CA ALA A 21 -1.38 -1.79 -0.50
C ALA A 21 -0.64 -0.59 -1.09
N ALA A 22 0.70 -0.58 -1.02
CA ALA A 22 1.54 0.43 -1.65
C ALA A 22 1.28 0.56 -3.16
N MET A 23 1.26 -0.57 -3.90
CA MET A 23 0.93 -0.56 -5.32
C MET A 23 -0.49 -0.02 -5.60
N LEU A 24 -1.46 -0.35 -4.75
CA LEU A 24 -2.82 0.14 -4.89
C LEU A 24 -2.90 1.66 -4.71
N SER A 25 -2.21 2.22 -3.70
CA SER A 25 -2.15 3.67 -3.48
C SER A 25 -1.64 4.43 -4.70
N VAL A 26 -0.63 3.90 -5.39
CA VAL A 26 -0.11 4.48 -6.64
C VAL A 26 -1.16 4.49 -7.75
N LYS A 27 -1.93 3.41 -7.89
CA LYS A 27 -3.00 3.33 -8.90
C LYS A 27 -4.12 4.32 -8.61
N VAL A 28 -4.48 4.47 -7.34
CA VAL A 28 -5.49 5.45 -6.89
C VAL A 28 -5.00 6.87 -7.15
N ASP A 29 -3.75 7.19 -6.80
CA ASP A 29 -3.14 8.50 -7.09
C ASP A 29 -3.19 8.82 -8.59
N LYS A 30 -2.78 7.87 -9.44
CA LYS A 30 -2.85 8.02 -10.90
C LYS A 30 -4.27 8.26 -11.41
N MET A 31 -5.24 7.51 -10.91
CA MET A 31 -6.65 7.68 -11.26
C MET A 31 -7.15 9.07 -10.84
N LEU A 32 -6.89 9.47 -9.59
CA LEU A 32 -7.30 10.76 -9.07
C LEU A 32 -6.70 11.91 -9.88
N ARG A 33 -5.42 11.83 -10.27
CA ARG A 33 -4.77 12.83 -11.12
C ARG A 33 -5.35 12.90 -12.54
N ALA A 34 -5.83 11.80 -13.08
CA ALA A 34 -6.45 11.77 -14.40
C ALA A 34 -7.85 12.41 -14.38
N GLU A 35 -8.61 12.18 -13.31
CA GLU A 35 -10.01 12.64 -13.19
C GLU A 35 -10.12 14.05 -12.61
N LEU A 36 -9.29 14.40 -11.63
CA LEU A 36 -9.26 15.74 -11.05
C LEU A 36 -8.46 16.63 -11.99
N GLN A 37 -9.15 17.45 -12.78
CA GLN A 37 -8.58 18.49 -13.65
C GLN A 37 -7.93 19.65 -12.84
N LEU A 38 -7.20 19.32 -11.78
CA LEU A 38 -6.54 20.24 -10.85
C LEU A 38 -5.03 20.10 -11.00
N LEU A 39 -4.31 21.21 -10.85
CA LEU A 39 -2.86 21.20 -10.72
C LEU A 39 -2.48 20.64 -9.35
N LEU A 40 -2.40 19.33 -9.24
CA LEU A 40 -1.93 18.66 -8.03
C LEU A 40 -0.40 18.69 -8.00
N GLU A 41 0.15 19.21 -6.89
CA GLU A 41 1.58 19.06 -6.57
C GLU A 41 1.99 17.58 -6.54
N ASN A 42 3.29 17.31 -6.52
CA ASN A 42 3.80 15.92 -6.48
C ASN A 42 3.30 15.17 -5.24
N SER A 43 2.89 13.90 -5.40
CA SER A 43 2.40 13.09 -4.28
C SER A 43 3.54 12.52 -3.46
N ASP A 44 3.41 12.58 -2.14
CA ASP A 44 4.25 11.81 -1.21
C ASP A 44 3.48 10.57 -0.72
N PHE A 45 4.17 9.42 -0.69
CA PHE A 45 3.63 8.15 -0.24
C PHE A 45 4.26 7.75 1.09
N TRP A 46 3.46 7.66 2.13
CA TRP A 46 3.91 7.29 3.48
C TRP A 46 3.55 5.84 3.79
N THR A 47 4.48 5.10 4.38
CA THR A 47 4.25 3.73 4.85
C THR A 47 5.06 3.46 6.12
N ASP A 48 4.52 2.67 7.03
CA ASP A 48 5.23 2.14 8.19
C ASP A 48 5.87 0.77 7.95
N SER A 49 5.80 0.27 6.72
CA SER A 49 6.49 -0.95 6.34
C SER A 49 7.91 -0.64 5.86
N GLN A 50 8.90 -0.94 6.71
CA GLN A 50 10.30 -0.92 6.28
C GLN A 50 10.57 -1.93 5.15
N ALA A 51 9.80 -3.02 5.08
CA ALA A 51 9.93 -3.99 4.00
C ALA A 51 9.57 -3.36 2.65
N VAL A 52 8.45 -2.61 2.59
CA VAL A 52 8.04 -1.86 1.38
C VAL A 52 9.10 -0.86 0.97
N ILE A 53 9.60 -0.04 1.90
CA ILE A 53 10.68 0.93 1.61
C ILE A 53 11.91 0.22 1.03
N LYS A 54 12.34 -0.89 1.64
CA LYS A 54 13.48 -1.68 1.15
C LYS A 54 13.23 -2.28 -0.24
N TYR A 55 12.03 -2.80 -0.52
CA TYR A 55 11.69 -3.32 -1.85
C TYR A 55 11.75 -2.22 -2.92
N ILE A 56 11.23 -1.03 -2.62
CA ILE A 56 11.17 0.10 -3.56
C ILE A 56 12.54 0.74 -3.77
N ALA A 57 13.42 0.75 -2.77
CA ALA A 57 14.77 1.32 -2.88
C ALA A 57 15.80 0.35 -3.48
N ASN A 58 15.51 -0.95 -3.54
CA ASN A 58 16.50 -1.94 -3.94
C ASN A 58 16.59 -2.15 -5.46
N GLU A 59 17.66 -1.66 -6.07
CA GLU A 59 17.88 -1.73 -7.53
C GLU A 59 18.66 -2.98 -7.99
N HIS A 60 19.25 -3.72 -7.06
CA HIS A 60 20.25 -4.75 -7.39
C HIS A 60 19.75 -6.19 -7.19
N THR A 61 18.68 -6.38 -6.42
CA THR A 61 18.19 -7.72 -6.09
C THR A 61 17.10 -8.17 -7.07
N GLN A 62 17.26 -9.37 -7.62
CA GLN A 62 16.19 -10.02 -8.37
C GLN A 62 15.12 -10.55 -7.42
N PHE A 63 13.91 -10.02 -7.53
CA PHE A 63 12.75 -10.53 -6.79
C PHE A 63 12.05 -11.64 -7.56
N HIS A 64 11.35 -12.52 -6.83
CA HIS A 64 10.37 -13.40 -7.45
C HIS A 64 9.31 -12.57 -8.19
N THR A 65 8.83 -13.05 -9.34
CA THR A 65 7.98 -12.32 -10.31
C THR A 65 6.82 -11.55 -9.68
N PHE A 66 6.18 -12.14 -8.67
CA PHE A 66 5.04 -11.50 -7.99
C PHE A 66 5.38 -10.18 -7.28
N ILE A 67 6.55 -10.12 -6.63
CA ILE A 67 7.08 -8.93 -5.96
C ILE A 67 7.65 -7.99 -7.02
N ALA A 68 8.42 -8.53 -7.98
CA ALA A 68 9.01 -7.75 -9.07
C ALA A 68 7.96 -6.92 -9.83
N ASN A 69 6.83 -7.53 -10.20
CA ASN A 69 5.76 -6.85 -10.93
C ASN A 69 5.13 -5.70 -10.13
N ARG A 70 5.03 -5.84 -8.79
CA ARG A 70 4.52 -4.79 -7.91
C ARG A 70 5.51 -3.64 -7.77
N VAL A 71 6.79 -3.97 -7.55
CA VAL A 71 7.87 -2.97 -7.46
C VAL A 71 7.99 -2.21 -8.78
N SER A 72 7.90 -2.90 -9.94
CA SER A 72 7.87 -2.26 -11.25
C SER A 72 6.71 -1.28 -11.35
N THR A 73 5.48 -1.73 -11.07
CA THR A 73 4.29 -0.86 -11.13
C THR A 73 4.45 0.41 -10.28
N ILE A 74 5.04 0.27 -9.08
CA ILE A 74 5.31 1.41 -8.19
C ILE A 74 6.34 2.36 -8.83
N ARG A 75 7.49 1.84 -9.28
CA ARG A 75 8.57 2.64 -9.88
C ARG A 75 8.21 3.26 -11.22
N ASP A 76 7.34 2.62 -11.99
CA ASP A 76 6.88 3.11 -13.30
C ASP A 76 5.96 4.33 -13.17
N ASN A 77 5.42 4.60 -11.98
CA ASN A 77 4.46 5.68 -11.73
C ASN A 77 4.88 6.62 -10.60
N THR A 78 5.99 6.36 -9.91
CA THR A 78 6.51 7.17 -8.80
C THR A 78 8.03 7.11 -8.74
N ASN A 79 8.65 8.11 -8.12
CA ASN A 79 10.07 8.12 -7.81
C ASN A 79 10.32 7.53 -6.42
N VAL A 80 11.48 6.90 -6.23
CA VAL A 80 11.89 6.34 -4.92
C VAL A 80 11.88 7.41 -3.82
N SER A 81 12.24 8.66 -4.15
CA SER A 81 12.24 9.79 -3.21
C SER A 81 10.86 10.20 -2.68
N GLN A 82 9.78 9.81 -3.37
CA GLN A 82 8.41 10.08 -2.93
C GLN A 82 7.96 9.10 -1.82
N TRP A 83 8.72 8.03 -1.55
CA TRP A 83 8.37 7.01 -0.56
C TRP A 83 9.07 7.27 0.77
N LYS A 84 8.26 7.50 1.81
CA LYS A 84 8.74 7.91 3.13
C LYS A 84 8.28 6.92 4.19
N TYR A 85 9.21 6.57 5.09
CA TYR A 85 8.88 5.78 6.26
C TYR A 85 8.23 6.67 7.33
N VAL A 86 7.17 6.17 7.96
CA VAL A 86 6.58 6.74 9.16
C VAL A 86 6.46 5.65 10.23
N GLU A 87 6.59 5.99 11.50
CA GLU A 87 6.35 5.01 12.56
C GLU A 87 4.88 4.56 12.56
N THR A 88 4.60 3.28 12.82
CA THR A 88 3.22 2.74 12.85
C THR A 88 2.26 3.57 13.70
N LYS A 89 2.71 4.07 14.85
CA LYS A 89 1.89 4.89 15.76
C LYS A 89 1.47 6.25 15.16
N LEU A 90 2.18 6.70 14.13
CA LEU A 90 1.96 7.95 13.44
C LEU A 90 1.42 7.72 12.01
N ASN A 91 1.13 6.47 11.64
CA ASN A 91 0.64 6.13 10.31
C ASN A 91 -0.90 6.25 10.28
N PRO A 92 -1.48 7.31 9.67
CA PRO A 92 -2.93 7.45 9.59
C PRO A 92 -3.60 6.36 8.75
N ALA A 93 -2.85 5.66 7.89
CA ALA A 93 -3.37 4.55 7.12
C ALA A 93 -3.61 3.29 7.97
N ASP A 94 -2.87 3.12 9.08
CA ASP A 94 -3.10 2.00 10.01
C ASP A 94 -4.46 2.15 10.70
N ASP A 95 -4.79 3.35 11.19
CA ASP A 95 -6.10 3.69 11.74
C ASP A 95 -7.24 3.44 10.74
N ALA A 96 -7.03 3.79 9.46
CA ALA A 96 -7.99 3.54 8.41
C ALA A 96 -8.14 2.04 8.08
N SER A 97 -7.04 1.27 8.10
CA SER A 97 -7.02 -0.15 7.73
C SER A 97 -7.50 -1.10 8.83
N ARG A 98 -7.33 -0.72 10.11
CA ARG A 98 -7.86 -1.44 11.27
C ARG A 98 -9.37 -1.27 11.44
N GLY A 99 -9.95 -0.37 10.64
CA GLY A 99 -11.27 0.19 10.88
C GLY A 99 -11.20 1.12 12.08
N LEU A 100 -11.82 2.29 11.98
CA LEU A 100 -12.30 2.98 13.17
C LEU A 100 -13.10 1.93 13.95
N SER A 101 -12.55 1.42 15.05
CA SER A 101 -13.27 0.51 15.94
C SER A 101 -14.63 1.14 16.18
N ALA A 102 -15.70 0.45 15.80
CA ALA A 102 -17.06 0.89 16.03
C ALA A 102 -17.32 1.20 17.53
N GLY A 103 -16.40 0.79 18.43
CA GLY A 103 -16.40 1.12 19.85
C GLY A 103 -15.96 2.54 20.21
N ARG A 104 -15.43 3.38 19.30
CA ARG A 104 -15.13 4.80 19.59
C ARG A 104 -16.25 5.78 19.22
N PHE A 105 -17.32 5.30 18.59
CA PHE A 105 -18.49 6.13 18.23
C PHE A 105 -19.66 6.05 19.23
N VAL A 106 -19.54 5.28 20.32
CA VAL A 106 -20.64 5.09 21.28
C VAL A 106 -20.58 5.96 22.54
N ASP A 107 -19.50 6.71 22.78
CA ASP A 107 -19.47 7.67 23.89
C ASP A 107 -19.54 9.09 23.34
N GLY A 108 -20.77 9.53 23.08
CA GLY A 108 -21.13 10.90 22.82
C GLY A 108 -20.85 11.81 24.02
N LYS A 109 -19.59 12.17 24.23
CA LYS A 109 -19.20 13.34 25.02
C LYS A 109 -18.00 14.04 24.37
N SER A 110 -18.29 15.14 23.68
CA SER A 110 -17.40 16.30 23.65
C SER A 110 -17.68 17.17 24.88
N PRO A 111 -16.77 18.12 25.16
CA PRO A 111 -15.55 17.99 25.95
C PRO A 111 -15.78 17.77 27.46
#